data_AF-A0A447XU71-F1
#
_entry.id   AF-A0A447XU71-F1
#
_cell.length_a   1.000
_cell.length_b   1.000
_cell.length_c   1.000
_cell.angle_alpha   90.00
_cell.angle_beta   90.00
_cell.angle_gamma   90.00
#
_symmetry.space_group_name_H-M   'P 1'
#
loop_
_entity.id
_entity.type
_entity.pdbx_description
1 polymer ?
#
loop_
_entity_poly.entity_id
_entity_poly.type
_entity_poly.pdbx_seq_one_letter_code
_entity_poly.pdbx_strand_id
1 'polypeptide(L)' 'MVGIAASGRTPYVIAGLEYARQLGCRTVGISCNPGSAVSTTAEFAITPIVGAEVVTVLRE' A
#
# COMPACT_ATOMS: atom_id res chain seq x y z
N MET A 1 0.87 -12.46 3.15
CA MET A 1 0.17 -11.34 3.81
C MET A 1 -0.30 -10.34 2.76
N VAL A 2 -1.48 -9.76 2.94
CA VAL A 2 -2.01 -8.69 2.08
C VAL A 2 -2.10 -7.40 2.88
N GLY A 3 -1.34 -6.38 2.50
CA GLY A 3 -1.36 -5.06 3.11
C GLY A 3 -2.24 -4.09 2.30
N ILE A 4 -3.15 -3.38 2.95
CA ILE A 4 -4.11 -2.49 2.28
C ILE A 4 -3.95 -1.08 2.82
N ALA A 5 -3.61 -0.13 1.95
CA ALA A 5 -3.67 1.29 2.25
C ALA A 5 -4.00 2.08 0.98
N ALA A 6 -5.20 2.67 0.91
CA ALA A 6 -5.58 3.52 -0.22
C ALA A 6 -4.55 4.64 -0.49
N SER A 7 -4.06 5.27 0.59
CA SER A 7 -2.99 6.29 0.53
C SER A 7 -1.65 5.77 0.03
N GLY A 8 -1.42 4.45 0.15
CA GLY A 8 -0.17 3.78 -0.16
C GLY A 8 1.01 4.13 0.76
N ARG A 9 0.77 4.86 1.86
CA ARG A 9 1.83 5.36 2.77
C ARG A 9 1.60 5.08 4.26
N THR A 10 0.61 4.28 4.62
CA THR A 10 0.29 3.98 6.02
C THR A 10 1.44 3.22 6.68
N PRO A 11 2.15 3.78 7.68
CA PRO A 11 3.37 3.17 8.23
C PRO A 11 3.15 1.77 8.79
N TYR A 12 1.99 1.53 9.43
CA TYR A 12 1.61 0.21 9.95
C TYR A 12 1.58 -0.87 8.86
N VAL A 13 1.05 -0.53 7.68
CA VAL A 13 0.95 -1.46 6.56
C VAL A 13 2.32 -1.75 5.96
N ILE A 14 3.16 -0.73 5.85
CA ILE A 14 4.55 -0.85 5.36
C ILE A 14 5.35 -1.76 6.30
N ALA A 15 5.33 -1.50 7.61
CA ALA A 15 6.03 -2.31 8.59
C ALA A 15 5.54 -3.77 8.61
N GLY A 16 4.23 -3.98 8.45
CA GLY A 16 3.67 -5.33 8.30
C GLY A 16 4.19 -6.05 7.05
N LEU A 17 4.31 -5.35 5.92
CA LEU A 17 4.83 -5.91 4.67
C LEU A 17 6.30 -6.30 4.79
N GLU A 18 7.11 -5.44 5.40
CA GLU A 18 8.51 -5.72 5.69
C GLU A 18 8.67 -6.92 6.61
N TYR A 19 7.90 -6.97 7.71
CA TYR A 19 7.97 -8.06 8.67
C TYR A 19 7.53 -9.40 8.05
N ALA A 20 6.42 -9.42 7.30
CA ALA A 20 5.98 -10.63 6.62
C ALA A 20 7.04 -11.13 5.61
N ARG A 21 7.72 -10.22 4.90
CA ARG A 21 8.81 -10.56 3.98
C ARG A 21 10.01 -11.15 4.73
N GLN A 22 10.37 -10.59 5.90
CA GLN A 22 11.44 -11.14 6.76
C GLN A 22 11.14 -12.56 7.23
N LEU A 23 9.87 -12.90 7.45
CA LEU A 23 9.43 -14.26 7.79
C LEU A 23 9.32 -15.20 6.57
N GLY A 24 9.68 -14.76 5.37
CA GLY A 24 9.59 -15.56 4.14
C GLY A 24 8.18 -15.67 3.56
N CYS A 25 7.22 -14.86 4.02
CA CYS A 25 5.88 -14.85 3.45
C CYS A 25 5.84 -14.10 2.12
N ARG A 26 5.01 -14.58 1.18
CA ARG A 26 4.59 -13.78 0.02
C ARG A 26 3.83 -12.53 0.48
N THR A 27 4.10 -11.39 -0.14
CA THR A 27 3.48 -10.10 0.21
C THR A 27 2.76 -9.50 -0.98
N VAL A 28 1.53 -9.02 -0.74
CA VAL A 28 0.73 -8.28 -1.72
C VAL A 28 0.39 -6.92 -1.13
N GLY A 29 0.60 -5.85 -1.90
CA GLY A 29 0.26 -4.48 -1.52
C GLY A 29 -0.90 -3.97 -2.36
N ILE A 30 -1.96 -3.48 -1.72
CA ILE A 30 -3.10 -2.83 -2.38
C ILE A 30 -3.10 -1.35 -2.01
N SER A 31 -3.03 -0.50 -3.03
CA SER A 31 -3.11 0.96 -2.87
C SER A 31 -3.76 1.61 -4.09
N CYS A 32 -4.16 2.87 -4.00
CA CYS A 32 -4.75 3.60 -5.14
C CYS A 32 -3.75 4.58 -5.79
N ASN A 33 -2.50 4.60 -5.32
CA ASN A 33 -1.47 5.54 -5.73
C ASN A 33 -0.28 4.81 -6.38
N PRO A 34 0.00 5.05 -7.67
CA PRO A 34 1.17 4.49 -8.36
C PRO A 34 2.48 4.81 -7.64
N GLY A 35 3.40 3.86 -7.57
CA GLY A 35 4.72 4.05 -6.95
C GLY A 35 4.67 4.35 -5.45
N SER A 36 3.54 4.08 -4.78
CA SER A 36 3.42 4.26 -3.34
C SER A 36 4.35 3.34 -2.55
N ALA A 37 4.67 3.74 -1.31
CA ALA A 37 5.50 2.92 -0.42
C ALA A 37 4.93 1.50 -0.22
N VAL A 38 3.60 1.35 -0.16
CA VAL A 38 2.97 0.01 -0.11
C VAL A 38 3.23 -0.78 -1.39
N SER A 39 3.13 -0.16 -2.57
CA SER A 39 3.37 -0.84 -3.85
C SER A 39 4.83 -1.24 -4.04
N THR A 40 5.78 -0.45 -3.54
CA THR A 40 7.23 -0.73 -3.67
C THR A 40 7.76 -1.68 -2.60
N THR A 41 7.08 -1.79 -1.46
CA THR A 41 7.47 -2.70 -0.36
C THR A 41 6.98 -4.13 -0.59
N ALA A 42 5.82 -4.29 -1.23
CA ALA A 42 5.23 -5.60 -1.51
C ALA A 42 5.90 -6.31 -2.70
N GLU A 43 5.91 -7.64 -2.69
CA GLU A 43 6.36 -8.44 -3.83
C GLU A 43 5.42 -8.29 -5.04
N PHE A 44 4.12 -8.30 -4.79
CA PHE A 44 3.10 -8.05 -5.81
C PHE A 44 2.32 -6.79 -5.47
N ALA A 45 2.18 -5.89 -6.44
CA ALA A 45 1.41 -4.67 -6.29
C ALA A 45 0.10 -4.74 -7.07
N ILE A 46 -1.01 -4.38 -6.42
CA ILE A 46 -2.31 -4.13 -7.04
C ILE A 46 -2.59 -2.64 -6.84
N THR A 47 -2.49 -1.86 -7.91
CA THR A 47 -2.56 -0.39 -7.83
C THR A 47 -3.52 0.22 -8.85
N PRO A 48 -4.85 0.02 -8.68
CA PRO A 48 -5.84 0.66 -9.52
C PRO A 48 -5.85 2.17 -9.28
N ILE A 49 -5.75 2.96 -10.36
CA ILE A 49 -5.87 4.42 -10.31
C ILE A 49 -7.35 4.77 -10.42
N VAL A 50 -7.97 5.14 -9.30
CA VAL A 50 -9.43 5.37 -9.21
C VAL A 50 -9.85 6.84 -9.25
N GLY A 51 -8.89 7.76 -9.28
CA GLY A 51 -9.15 9.20 -9.22
C GLY A 51 -9.37 9.72 -7.80
N ALA A 52 -9.80 10.99 -7.70
CA ALA A 52 -10.07 11.64 -6.42
C ALA A 52 -11.38 11.11 -5.79
N GLU A 53 -11.41 11.06 -4.46
CA GLU A 53 -12.64 10.75 -3.72
C GLU A 53 -13.66 11.89 -3.88
N VAL A 54 -14.95 11.55 -3.99
CA VAL A 54 -16.06 12.52 -4.11
C VAL A 54 -16.02 13.57 -2.99
N VAL A 55 -15.64 13.14 -1.79
CA VAL A 55 -15.31 14.01 -0.66
C VAL A 55 -13.84 13.81 -0.36
N THR A 56 -13.01 14.77 -0.74
CA THR A 56 -11.57 14.72 -0.48
C THR A 56 -11.25 15.51 0.79
N VAL A 57 -10.47 14.92 1.68
CA VAL A 57 -9.78 15.68 2.74
C VAL A 57 -8.59 16.42 2.13
N LEU A 58 -8.64 17.75 2.15
CA LEU A 58 -7.48 18.59 1.81
C LEU A 58 -6.33 18.21 2.73
N ARG A 59 -5.20 17.87 2.13
CA ARG A 59 -3.93 17.67 2.84
C ARG A 59 -3.07 18.90 2.54
N GLU A 60 -2.65 19.58 3.60
CA GLU A 60 -1.61 20.60 3.54
C GLU A 60 -0.26 19.98 3.15
#